data_AF-A0A382XNG2-F1
#
_entry.id   AF-A0A382XNG2-F1
#
_cell.length_a   1.000
_cell.length_b   1.000
_cell.length_c   1.000
_cell.angle_alpha   90.00
_cell.angle_beta   90.00
_cell.angle_gamma   90.00
#
_symmetry.space_group_name_H-M   'P 1'
#
loop_
_entity.id
_entity.type
_entity.pdbx_description
1 polymer ?
#
loop_
_entity_poly.entity_id
_entity_poly.type
_entity_poly.pdbx_seq_one_letter_code
_entity_poly.pdbx_strand_id
1 'polypeptide(L)'
;MIQTLINLSRKNKQALMLLFDAVAVISSTFAAFSIRLGYLYYPGDSMLLLIMIAAPPLLALPIFARFGLYREVIRYVGFKALWHINQAATLYAILWGLVSFMVAVEGIPRSVILINWILVMMMIGGSRLFVRWFLSQVDTSNGLLQKS
;
A
#
# COMPACT_ATOMS: atom_id res chain seq x y z
N MET A 1 -14.99 7.53 20.88
CA MET A 1 -13.80 6.96 20.20
C MET A 1 -13.77 7.18 18.68
N ILE A 2 -14.91 7.19 17.96
CA ILE A 2 -14.92 7.36 16.50
C ILE A 2 -14.78 8.85 16.08
N GLN A 3 -15.29 9.80 16.88
CA GLN A 3 -15.17 11.24 16.60
C GLN A 3 -13.74 11.81 16.72
N THR A 4 -12.87 11.20 17.54
CA THR A 4 -11.46 11.61 17.63
C THR A 4 -10.68 11.31 16.34
N LEU A 5 -11.02 10.23 15.62
CA LEU A 5 -10.47 9.92 14.30
C LEU A 5 -10.93 10.92 13.22
N ILE A 6 -12.12 11.50 13.38
CA ILE A 6 -12.68 12.47 12.43
C ILE A 6 -12.04 13.85 12.61
N ASN A 7 -11.76 14.27 13.86
CA ASN A 7 -11.14 15.55 14.20
C ASN A 7 -9.60 15.60 14.13
N LEU A 8 -8.95 14.51 13.70
CA LEU A 8 -7.50 14.49 13.54
C LEU A 8 -7.06 15.45 12.42
N SER A 9 -6.07 16.29 12.73
CA SER A 9 -5.39 17.17 11.77
C SER A 9 -4.99 16.39 10.51
N ARG A 10 -5.09 17.02 9.34
CA ARG A 10 -4.82 16.40 8.02
C ARG A 10 -3.49 15.63 8.01
N LYS A 11 -2.48 16.13 8.74
CA LYS A 11 -1.15 15.49 8.88
C LYS A 11 -1.21 14.13 9.59
N ASN A 12 -2.04 13.99 10.63
CA ASN A 12 -2.13 12.74 11.40
C ASN A 12 -2.88 11.65 10.62
N LYS A 13 -3.90 12.01 9.84
CA LYS A 13 -4.58 11.07 8.94
C LYS A 13 -3.62 10.55 7.86
N GLN A 14 -2.76 11.42 7.34
CA GLN A 14 -1.73 11.05 6.38
C GLN A 14 -0.67 10.13 7.00
N ALA A 15 -0.21 10.43 8.22
CA ALA A 15 0.74 9.58 8.94
C ALA A 15 0.18 8.17 9.20
N LEU A 16 -1.11 8.07 9.58
CA LEU A 16 -1.76 6.77 9.78
C LEU A 16 -1.88 5.97 8.48
N MET A 17 -2.26 6.63 7.37
CA MET A 17 -2.29 5.98 6.05
C MET A 17 -0.90 5.52 5.61
N LEU A 18 0.13 6.31 5.89
CA LEU A 18 1.51 5.99 5.57
C LEU A 18 2.02 4.78 6.36
N LEU A 19 1.70 4.72 7.66
CA LEU A 19 1.99 3.55 8.49
C LEU A 19 1.26 2.30 8.00
N PHE A 20 -0.03 2.43 7.67
CA PHE A 20 -0.81 1.33 7.11
C PHE A 20 -0.22 0.83 5.79
N ASP A 21 0.10 1.73 4.87
CA ASP A 21 0.68 1.38 3.57
C ASP A 21 2.05 0.70 3.74
N ALA A 22 2.88 1.15 4.70
CA ALA A 22 4.15 0.52 5.01
C ALA A 22 3.96 -0.94 5.46
N VAL A 23 3.06 -1.18 6.42
CA VAL A 23 2.72 -2.53 6.90
C VAL A 23 2.15 -3.37 5.75
N ALA A 24 1.27 -2.81 4.94
CA ALA A 24 0.65 -3.50 3.81
C ALA A 24 1.68 -3.92 2.75
N VAL A 25 2.66 -3.09 2.44
CA VAL A 25 3.75 -3.43 1.51
C VAL A 25 4.62 -4.55 2.10
N ILE A 26 4.99 -4.46 3.38
CA ILE A 26 5.76 -5.52 4.07
C ILE A 26 5.00 -6.85 4.03
N SER A 27 3.74 -6.86 4.46
CA SER A 27 2.91 -8.06 4.47
C SER A 27 2.70 -8.62 3.06
N SER A 28 2.53 -7.75 2.05
CA SER A 28 2.40 -8.18 0.66
C SER A 28 3.67 -8.83 0.14
N THR A 29 4.85 -8.38 0.58
CA THR A 29 6.13 -9.00 0.21
C THR A 29 6.26 -10.38 0.82
N PHE A 30 6.01 -10.53 2.13
CA PHE A 30 5.99 -11.84 2.79
C PHE A 30 4.97 -12.81 2.17
N ALA A 31 3.77 -12.32 1.87
CA ALA A 31 2.73 -13.11 1.22
C ALA A 31 3.13 -13.52 -0.20
N ALA A 32 3.74 -12.62 -0.98
CA ALA A 32 4.20 -12.94 -2.33
C ALA A 32 5.26 -14.06 -2.32
N PHE A 33 6.22 -14.00 -1.40
CA PHE A 33 7.21 -15.06 -1.22
C PHE A 33 6.56 -16.37 -0.77
N SER A 34 5.65 -16.31 0.20
CA SER A 34 4.98 -17.51 0.73
C SER A 34 4.11 -18.20 -0.33
N ILE A 35 3.33 -17.43 -1.10
CA ILE A 35 2.53 -17.95 -2.21
C ILE A 35 3.42 -18.57 -3.28
N ARG A 36 4.54 -17.90 -3.60
CA ARG A 36 5.43 -18.38 -4.66
C ARG A 36 6.18 -19.65 -4.29
N LEU A 37 6.59 -19.77 -3.04
CA LEU A 37 7.37 -20.89 -2.53
C LEU A 37 6.47 -22.06 -2.09
N GLY A 38 5.18 -21.80 -1.84
CA GLY A 38 4.20 -22.81 -1.43
C GLY A 38 4.27 -23.16 0.07
N TYR A 39 5.10 -22.46 0.84
CA TYR A 39 5.22 -22.61 2.29
C TYR A 39 5.39 -21.23 2.95
N LEU A 40 5.12 -21.14 4.25
CA LEU A 40 5.37 -19.91 5.01
C LEU A 40 6.86 -19.60 5.00
N TYR A 41 7.22 -18.54 4.28
CA TYR A 41 8.60 -18.17 4.11
C TYR A 41 9.12 -17.41 5.33
N TYR A 42 10.21 -17.90 5.92
CA TYR A 42 10.93 -17.24 7.01
C TYR A 42 12.37 -16.94 6.54
N PRO A 43 12.83 -15.67 6.58
CA PRO A 43 14.17 -15.29 6.17
C PRO A 43 15.18 -15.71 7.25
N GLY A 44 15.54 -16.99 7.27
CA GLY A 44 16.35 -17.59 8.34
C GLY A 44 17.83 -17.16 8.34
N ASP A 45 18.47 -16.96 7.18
CA ASP A 45 19.94 -16.78 7.16
C ASP A 45 20.53 -15.94 6.03
N SER A 46 19.74 -15.47 5.05
CA SER A 46 20.29 -14.70 3.93
C SER A 46 20.10 -13.20 4.12
N MET A 47 21.19 -12.49 4.46
CA MET A 47 21.23 -11.02 4.53
C MET A 47 20.64 -10.35 3.28
N LEU A 48 20.88 -10.96 2.12
CA LEU A 48 20.34 -10.55 0.82
C LEU A 48 18.81 -10.62 0.73
N LEU A 49 18.19 -11.64 1.32
CA LEU A 49 16.73 -11.79 1.38
C LEU A 49 16.10 -10.83 2.38
N LEU A 50 16.77 -10.55 3.51
CA LEU A 50 16.33 -9.55 4.47
C LEU A 50 16.31 -8.15 3.84
N ILE A 51 17.36 -7.79 3.09
CA ILE A 51 17.41 -6.55 2.31
C ILE A 51 16.28 -6.51 1.29
N MET A 52 15.94 -7.63 0.64
CA MET A 52 14.86 -7.66 -0.34
C MET A 52 13.45 -7.55 0.25
N ILE A 53 13.27 -7.85 1.53
CA ILE A 53 12.01 -7.61 2.26
C ILE A 53 11.95 -6.19 2.81
N ALA A 54 13.09 -5.61 3.23
CA ALA A 54 13.16 -4.27 3.80
C ALA A 54 13.23 -3.14 2.73
N ALA A 55 13.77 -3.42 1.55
CA ALA A 55 13.86 -2.49 0.43
C ALA A 55 12.50 -2.04 -0.17
N PRO A 56 11.49 -2.94 -0.35
CA PRO A 56 10.24 -2.54 -1.00
C PRO A 56 9.48 -1.41 -0.28
N PRO A 57 9.34 -1.39 1.06
CA PRO A 57 8.77 -0.24 1.76
C PRO A 57 9.56 1.05 1.52
N LEU A 58 10.90 1.00 1.59
CA LEU A 58 11.76 2.17 1.36
C LEU A 58 11.60 2.75 -0.04
N LEU A 59 11.28 1.93 -1.04
CA LEU A 59 10.98 2.38 -2.40
C LEU A 59 9.52 2.83 -2.55
N ALA A 60 8.58 2.04 -2.05
CA ALA A 60 7.15 2.26 -2.21
C ALA A 60 6.68 3.56 -1.53
N LEU A 61 7.09 3.80 -0.28
CA LEU A 61 6.70 4.95 0.53
C LEU A 61 6.98 6.32 -0.15
N PRO A 62 8.20 6.63 -0.62
CA PRO A 62 8.48 7.89 -1.31
C PRO A 62 7.76 8.00 -2.66
N ILE A 63 7.60 6.89 -3.39
CA ILE A 63 6.82 6.87 -4.64
C ILE A 63 5.37 7.23 -4.33
N PHE A 64 4.76 6.58 -3.34
CA PHE A 64 3.38 6.82 -2.96
C PHE A 64 3.15 8.26 -2.46
N ALA A 65 4.11 8.78 -1.70
CA ALA A 65 4.11 10.17 -1.27
C ALA A 65 4.18 11.15 -2.45
N ARG A 66 5.05 10.89 -3.45
CA ARG A 66 5.24 11.76 -4.61
C ARG A 66 4.06 11.75 -5.58
N PHE A 67 3.40 10.60 -5.74
CA PHE A 67 2.13 10.49 -6.48
C PHE A 67 0.96 11.15 -5.75
N GLY A 68 1.17 11.70 -4.55
CA GLY A 68 0.16 12.48 -3.86
C GLY A 68 -0.98 11.63 -3.30
N LEU A 69 -0.78 10.32 -3.13
CA LEU A 69 -1.80 9.38 -2.63
C LEU A 69 -2.38 9.79 -1.27
N TYR A 70 -1.61 10.54 -0.48
CA TYR A 70 -2.02 11.05 0.83
C TYR A 70 -2.72 12.41 0.77
N ARG A 71 -2.54 13.16 -0.33
CA ARG A 71 -3.12 14.50 -0.54
C ARG A 71 -4.42 14.41 -1.33
N GLU A 72 -4.48 13.50 -2.30
CA GLU A 72 -5.63 13.25 -3.18
C GLU A 72 -6.85 12.73 -2.40
N VAL A 73 -6.65 11.91 -1.37
CA VAL A 73 -7.76 11.36 -0.55
C VAL A 73 -8.61 12.47 0.08
N ILE A 74 -8.07 13.66 0.30
CA ILE A 74 -8.77 14.79 0.92
C ILE A 74 -9.33 15.77 -0.13
N ARG A 75 -8.95 15.64 -1.42
CA ARG A 75 -9.31 16.60 -2.48
C ARG A 75 -10.12 16.02 -3.63
N TYR A 76 -9.93 14.74 -3.99
CA TYR A 76 -10.60 14.10 -5.11
C TYR A 76 -11.15 12.73 -4.72
N VAL A 77 -12.46 12.57 -4.86
CA VAL A 77 -13.19 11.36 -4.46
C VAL A 77 -13.62 10.62 -5.73
N GLY A 78 -12.85 9.63 -6.19
CA GLY A 78 -13.25 8.81 -7.34
C GLY A 78 -12.14 8.09 -8.10
N PHE A 79 -12.38 7.89 -9.41
CA PHE A 79 -11.54 7.10 -10.33
C PHE A 79 -10.11 7.64 -10.48
N LYS A 80 -9.92 8.96 -10.32
CA LYS A 80 -8.59 9.60 -10.33
C LYS A 80 -7.69 9.05 -9.23
N ALA A 81 -8.22 8.83 -8.03
CA ALA A 81 -7.41 8.29 -6.93
C ALA A 81 -6.90 6.89 -7.30
N LEU A 82 -7.79 6.00 -7.74
CA LEU A 82 -7.44 4.65 -8.21
C LEU A 82 -6.41 4.66 -9.34
N TRP A 83 -6.54 5.59 -10.27
CA TRP A 83 -5.58 5.76 -11.36
C TRP A 83 -4.18 6.10 -10.85
N HIS A 84 -4.07 7.03 -9.89
CA HIS A 84 -2.79 7.35 -9.24
C HIS A 84 -2.24 6.15 -8.45
N ILE A 85 -3.07 5.34 -7.77
CA ILE A 85 -2.62 4.10 -7.12
C ILE A 85 -2.00 3.17 -8.17
N ASN A 86 -2.68 2.96 -9.29
CA ASN A 86 -2.22 2.08 -10.35
C ASN A 86 -0.87 2.52 -10.93
N GLN A 87 -0.72 3.81 -11.23
CA GLN A 87 0.54 4.37 -11.73
C GLN A 87 1.67 4.21 -10.71
N ALA A 88 1.40 4.54 -9.44
CA ALA A 88 2.40 4.47 -8.38
C ALA A 88 2.83 3.03 -8.08
N ALA A 89 1.88 2.09 -8.01
CA ALA A 89 2.16 0.67 -7.78
C ALA A 89 2.90 0.04 -8.96
N THR A 90 2.54 0.41 -10.20
CA THR A 90 3.25 -0.05 -11.40
C THR A 90 4.70 0.45 -11.41
N LEU A 91 4.92 1.74 -11.11
CA LEU A 91 6.27 2.29 -11.01
C LEU A 91 7.09 1.60 -9.91
N TYR A 92 6.47 1.38 -8.75
CA TYR A 92 7.07 0.62 -7.66
C TYR A 92 7.48 -0.79 -8.11
N ALA A 93 6.60 -1.53 -8.77
CA ALA A 93 6.88 -2.90 -9.22
C ALA A 93 8.00 -2.95 -10.27
N ILE A 94 8.05 -1.98 -11.18
CA ILE A 94 9.12 -1.86 -12.17
C ILE A 94 10.46 -1.59 -11.47
N LEU A 95 10.51 -0.62 -10.55
CA LEU A 95 11.73 -0.28 -9.83
C LEU A 95 12.20 -1.43 -8.94
N TRP A 96 11.30 -2.06 -8.19
CA TRP A 96 11.63 -3.21 -7.36
C TRP A 96 12.10 -4.40 -8.20
N GLY A 97 11.44 -4.66 -9.33
CA GLY A 97 11.85 -5.68 -10.28
C GLY A 97 13.21 -5.41 -10.91
N LEU A 98 13.51 -4.15 -11.24
CA LEU A 98 14.80 -3.74 -11.80
C LEU A 98 15.92 -3.90 -10.76
N VAL A 99 15.70 -3.47 -9.51
CA VAL A 99 16.65 -3.70 -8.41
C VAL A 99 16.87 -5.20 -8.21
N SER A 100 15.79 -5.99 -8.14
CA SER A 100 15.89 -7.44 -8.00
C SER A 100 16.63 -8.11 -9.16
N PHE A 101 16.50 -7.57 -10.39
CA PHE A 101 17.23 -8.04 -11.56
C PHE A 101 18.71 -7.68 -11.51
N MET A 102 19.07 -6.45 -11.14
CA MET A 102 20.46 -5.99 -11.10
C MET A 102 21.28 -6.66 -10.00
N VAL A 103 20.65 -6.97 -8.85
CA VAL A 103 21.33 -7.67 -7.74
C VAL A 103 21.57 -9.15 -8.08
N ALA A 104 20.99 -9.67 -9.17
CA ALA A 104 21.22 -11.01 -9.71
C ALA A 104 21.16 -12.11 -8.62
N VAL A 105 20.20 -11.99 -7.69
CA VAL A 105 20.10 -12.93 -6.57
C VAL A 105 19.69 -14.30 -7.10
N GLU A 106 20.63 -15.23 -7.10
CA GLU A 106 20.37 -16.62 -7.45
C GLU A 106 19.30 -17.20 -6.51
N GLY A 107 18.28 -17.82 -7.10
CA GLY A 107 17.21 -18.49 -6.34
C GLY A 107 15.95 -17.65 -6.09
N ILE A 108 15.90 -16.37 -6.46
CA ILE A 108 14.68 -15.57 -6.33
C ILE A 108 13.78 -15.73 -7.55
N PRO A 109 12.56 -16.27 -7.39
CA PRO A 109 11.66 -16.40 -8.51
C PRO A 109 11.17 -15.03 -8.95
N ARG A 110 11.44 -14.66 -10.22
CA ARG A 110 11.01 -13.37 -10.80
C ARG A 110 9.50 -13.13 -10.71
N SER A 111 8.69 -14.20 -10.61
CA SER A 111 7.25 -14.09 -10.42
C SER A 111 6.83 -13.55 -9.04
N VAL A 112 7.70 -13.52 -8.03
CA VAL A 112 7.41 -12.85 -6.73
C VAL A 112 7.11 -11.37 -6.96
N ILE A 113 7.79 -10.72 -7.90
CA ILE A 113 7.58 -9.30 -8.26
C ILE A 113 6.14 -9.07 -8.73
N LEU A 114 5.65 -9.91 -9.64
CA LEU A 114 4.29 -9.80 -10.17
C LEU A 114 3.24 -10.08 -9.11
N ILE A 115 3.45 -11.10 -8.27
CA ILE A 115 2.53 -11.43 -7.16
C ILE A 115 2.49 -10.27 -6.16
N ASN A 116 3.65 -9.72 -5.80
CA ASN A 116 3.74 -8.57 -4.90
C ASN A 116 3.02 -7.35 -5.46
N TRP A 117 3.20 -7.04 -6.75
CA TRP A 117 2.51 -5.93 -7.41
C TRP A 117 0.99 -6.05 -7.30
N ILE A 118 0.44 -7.24 -7.57
CA ILE A 118 -1.00 -7.49 -7.46
C ILE A 118 -1.48 -7.33 -6.01
N LEU A 119 -0.74 -7.89 -5.04
CA LEU A 119 -1.08 -7.80 -3.62
C LEU A 119 -1.04 -6.35 -3.11
N VAL A 120 -0.02 -5.58 -3.48
CA VAL A 120 0.10 -4.17 -3.12
C VAL A 120 -1.05 -3.36 -3.72
N MET A 121 -1.38 -3.59 -5.00
CA MET A 121 -2.53 -2.96 -5.65
C MET A 121 -3.84 -3.28 -4.92
N MET A 122 -4.04 -4.55 -4.54
CA MET A 122 -5.25 -5.00 -3.86
C MET A 122 -5.35 -4.42 -2.45
N MET A 123 -4.27 -4.42 -1.67
CA MET A 123 -4.27 -3.91 -0.29
C MET A 123 -4.41 -2.40 -0.22
N ILE A 124 -3.64 -1.66 -1.01
CA ILE A 124 -3.68 -0.20 -1.00
C ILE A 124 -4.97 0.29 -1.68
N GLY A 125 -5.32 -0.28 -2.83
CA GLY A 125 -6.57 0.03 -3.53
C GLY A 125 -7.80 -0.29 -2.68
N GLY A 126 -7.84 -1.48 -2.07
CA GLY A 126 -8.91 -1.92 -1.18
C GLY A 126 -9.05 -1.04 0.06
N SER A 127 -7.93 -0.72 0.73
CA SER A 127 -7.93 0.18 1.90
C SER A 127 -8.50 1.56 1.57
N ARG A 128 -8.12 2.14 0.43
CA ARG A 128 -8.63 3.45 0.00
C ARG A 128 -10.11 3.43 -0.37
N LEU A 129 -10.57 2.38 -1.05
CA LEU A 129 -11.99 2.19 -1.36
C LEU A 129 -12.83 1.98 -0.09
N PHE A 130 -12.31 1.21 0.86
CA PHE A 130 -12.97 0.95 2.14
C PHE A 130 -13.11 2.23 2.99
N VAL A 131 -12.02 3.00 3.15
CA VAL A 131 -12.06 4.29 3.85
C VAL A 131 -13.05 5.25 3.19
N ARG A 132 -13.08 5.29 1.85
CA ARG A 132 -14.04 6.11 1.11
C ARG A 132 -15.49 5.69 1.38
N TRP A 133 -15.78 4.40 1.26
CA TRP A 133 -17.13 3.88 1.52
C TRP A 133 -17.57 4.21 2.95
N PHE A 134 -16.68 4.00 3.93
CA PHE A 134 -16.95 4.32 5.31
C PHE A 134 -17.24 5.82 5.54
N LEU A 135 -16.41 6.72 4.98
CA LEU A 135 -16.63 8.17 5.09
C LEU A 135 -17.94 8.61 4.42
N SER A 136 -18.25 8.07 3.24
CA SER A 136 -19.51 8.36 2.53
C SER A 136 -20.75 7.98 3.33
N GLN A 137 -20.69 6.85 4.06
CA GLN A 137 -21.78 6.42 4.93
C GLN A 137 -21.96 7.35 6.13
N VAL A 138 -20.86 7.81 6.73
CA VAL A 138 -20.88 8.75 7.87
C VAL A 138 -21.43 10.12 7.47
N ASP A 139 -21.02 10.66 6.33
CA ASP A 139 -21.53 11.95 5.82
C ASP A 139 -23.04 11.87 5.51
N THR A 140 -23.50 10.75 4.96
CA THR A 140 -24.92 10.50 4.67
C THR A 140 -25.74 10.40 5.96
N SER A 141 -25.22 9.72 6.98
CA SER A 141 -25.86 9.61 8.30
C SER A 141 -25.99 10.96 9.01
N ASN A 142 -24.98 11.83 8.93
CA ASN A 142 -25.03 13.17 9.55
C ASN A 142 -26.01 14.10 8.81
N GLY A 143 -26.12 14.00 7.49
CA GLY A 143 -27.10 14.77 6.71
C GLY A 143 -28.57 14.41 7.01
N LEU A 144 -28.82 13.18 7.46
CA LEU A 144 -30.16 12.73 7.88
C LEU A 144 -30.52 13.21 9.30
N LEU A 145 -29.53 13.29 10.20
CA LEU A 145 -29.73 13.79 11.58
C LEU A 145 -29.88 15.32 11.66
N GLN A 146 -29.50 16.07 10.61
CA GLN A 146 -29.70 17.52 10.53
C GLN A 146 -31.06 17.92 9.93
N LYS A 147 -31.83 16.94 9.44
CA LYS A 147 -33.13 17.16 8.78
C LYS A 147 -34.35 16.73 9.61
N SER A 148 -34.16 16.22 10.82
CA SER A 148 -35.24 15.90 11.79
C SER A 148 -35.27 16.91 12.93
#